data_AF-A0A9E2L8I7-F1
#
_entry.id   AF-A0A9E2L8I7-F1
#
_cell.length_a   1.000
_cell.length_b   1.000
_cell.length_c   1.000
_cell.angle_alpha   90.00
_cell.angle_beta   90.00
_cell.angle_gamma   90.00
#
_symmetry.space_group_name_H-M   'P 1'
#
loop_
_entity.id
_entity.type
_entity.pdbx_description
1 polymer ?
#
loop_
_entity_poly.entity_id
_entity_poly.type
_entity_poly.pdbx_seq_one_letter_code
_entity_poly.pdbx_strand_id
1 'polypeptide(L)' 'MKGIRDHIAHGYFEIDADVIYETVKNDLGPLLDATRFFLEEVAK' A
#
# COMPACT_ATOMS: atom_id res chain seq x y z
N MET A 1 -24.65 -15.01 7.13
CA MET A 1 -24.18 -13.66 6.75
C MET A 1 -22.68 -13.60 6.98
N LYS A 2 -21.85 -13.62 5.93
CA LYS A 2 -20.40 -13.38 6.08
C LYS A 2 -20.19 -11.87 6.06
N GLY A 3 -19.72 -11.31 7.17
CA GLY A 3 -19.53 -9.87 7.32
C GLY A 3 -18.28 -9.36 6.60
N ILE A 4 -18.11 -8.04 6.56
CA ILE A 4 -16.98 -7.37 5.89
C ILE A 4 -15.61 -7.86 6.39
N ARG A 5 -15.52 -8.29 7.66
CA ARG A 5 -14.33 -8.92 8.25
C ARG A 5 -13.93 -10.22 7.55
N ASP A 6 -14.91 -11.04 7.15
CA ASP A 6 -14.67 -12.30 6.46
C ASP A 6 -14.14 -12.06 5.05
N HIS A 7 -14.62 -11.00 4.38
CA HIS A 7 -14.15 -10.57 3.05
C HIS A 7 -12.73 -10.01 3.09
N ILE A 8 -12.39 -9.19 4.09
CA ILE A 8 -11.02 -8.68 4.27
C ILE A 8 -10.05 -9.82 4.62
N ALA A 9 -10.44 -10.77 5.47
CA ALA A 9 -9.57 -11.87 5.88
C ALA A 9 -9.32 -12.91 4.78
N HIS A 10 -10.25 -13.10 3.84
CA HIS A 10 -10.13 -14.08 2.76
C HIS A 10 -9.84 -13.44 1.39
N GLY A 11 -9.85 -12.11 1.27
CA GLY A 11 -9.53 -11.38 0.04
C GLY A 11 -8.05 -11.39 -0.34
N TYR A 12 -7.18 -11.95 0.52
CA TYR A 12 -5.76 -12.19 0.21
C TYR A 12 -5.52 -13.46 -0.64
N PHE A 13 -6.58 -14.15 -1.09
CA PHE A 13 -6.44 -15.42 -1.82
C PHE A 13 -6.21 -15.29 -3.34
N GLU A 14 -6.21 -14.07 -3.87
CA GLU A 14 -5.81 -13.78 -5.26
C GLU A 14 -4.72 -12.69 -5.25
N ILE A 15 -3.64 -12.93 -4.50
CA ILE A 15 -2.48 -12.04 -4.55
C ILE A 15 -1.89 -12.12 -5.95
N ASP A 16 -2.08 -11.04 -6.70
CA ASP A 16 -1.43 -10.83 -7.99
C ASP A 16 0.04 -10.44 -7.76
N ALA A 17 0.94 -11.34 -8.16
CA ALA A 17 2.38 -11.15 -7.99
C ALA A 17 2.92 -9.98 -8.82
N ASP A 18 2.31 -9.67 -9.96
CA ASP A 18 2.70 -8.55 -10.79
C ASP A 18 2.32 -7.24 -10.11
N VAL A 19 1.14 -7.17 -9.50
CA VAL A 19 0.74 -6.02 -8.68
C VAL A 19 1.70 -5.79 -7.52
N ILE A 20 2.12 -6.85 -6.82
CA ILE A 20 3.13 -6.72 -5.76
C ILE A 20 4.45 -6.21 -6.32
N TYR A 21 4.94 -6.80 -7.40
CA TYR A 21 6.23 -6.45 -7.99
C TYR A 21 6.23 -4.98 -8.44
N GLU A 22 5.21 -4.56 -9.16
CA GLU A 22 5.06 -3.19 -9.64
C GLU A 22 4.95 -2.21 -8.48
N THR A 23 4.13 -2.51 -7.46
CA THR A 23 3.98 -1.66 -6.28
C THR A 23 5.32 -1.47 -5.55
N VAL A 24 6.04 -2.56 -5.30
CA VAL A 24 7.32 -2.52 -4.57
C VAL A 24 8.40 -1.80 -5.39
N LYS A 25 8.48 -2.09 -6.68
CA LYS A 25 9.54 -1.55 -7.55
C LYS A 25 9.32 -0.08 -7.90
N ASN A 26 8.08 0.31 -8.16
CA ASN A 26 7.79 1.59 -8.80
C ASN A 26 7.06 2.58 -7.87
N ASP A 27 6.20 2.12 -6.96
CA ASP A 27 5.31 3.01 -6.20
C ASP A 27 5.82 3.35 -4.79
N LEU A 28 6.44 2.39 -4.08
CA LEU A 28 6.85 2.59 -2.69
C LEU A 28 7.97 3.64 -2.53
N GLY A 29 8.91 3.72 -3.47
CA GLY A 29 9.99 4.71 -3.44
C GLY A 29 9.47 6.15 -3.51
N PRO A 30 8.74 6.52 -4.59
CA PRO A 30 8.12 7.84 -4.69
C PRO A 30 7.19 8.19 -3.52
N LEU A 31 6.44 7.22 -3.00
CA LEU A 31 5.59 7.42 -1.84
C LEU A 31 6.39 7.79 -0.58
N LEU A 32 7.52 7.11 -0.34
CA LEU A 32 8.41 7.42 0.76
C LEU A 32 9.00 8.83 0.65
N ASP A 33 9.43 9.21 -0.55
CA ASP A 33 10.00 10.54 -0.81
C ASP A 33 8.97 11.64 -0.59
N ALA A 34 7.74 11.45 -1.09
CA ALA A 34 6.63 12.38 -0.85
C ALA A 34 6.30 12.49 0.65
N THR A 35 6.27 11.37 1.36
CA THR A 35 5.99 11.35 2.80
C THR A 35 7.06 12.13 3.58
N ARG A 36 8.34 11.92 3.25
CA ARG A 36 9.46 12.64 3.88
C ARG A 36 9.39 14.13 3.59
N PHE A 37 9.12 14.51 2.34
CA PHE A 37 8.94 15.91 1.95
C PHE A 37 7.87 16.59 2.82
N PHE A 38 6.69 16.00 2.94
CA PHE A 38 5.63 16.60 3.75
C PHE A 38 5.95 16.66 5.25
N LEU A 39 6.66 15.67 5.79
CA LEU A 39 7.12 15.71 7.18
C LEU A 39 8.08 16.87 7.43
N GLU A 40 8.99 17.14 6.49
CA GLU A 40 9.92 18.27 6.57
C GLU A 40 9.20 19.61 6.43
N GLU A 41 8.23 19.73 5.52
CA GLU A 41 7.46 20.97 5.35
C GLU A 41 6.57 21.29 6.56
N VAL A 42 5.98 20.26 7.20
CA VAL A 42 5.12 20.46 8.38
C VAL A 42 5.93 20.74 9.65
N ALA A 43 7.20 20.32 9.70
CA ALA A 43 8.08 20.56 10.85
C ALA A 43 8.72 21.96 10.86
N LYS A 44 8.55 22.76 9.80
CA LYS A 44 8.95 24.17 9.72
C LYS A 44 7.93 25.08 10.39
#